data_AF-A0A9E6CN51-F1
#
_entry.id   AF-A0A9E6CN51-F1
#
_cell.length_a   1.000
_cell.length_b   1.000
_cell.length_c   1.000
_cell.angle_alpha   90.00
_cell.angle_beta   90.00
_cell.angle_gamma   90.00
#
_symmetry.space_group_name_H-M   'P 1'
#
loop_
_entity.id
_entity.type
_entity.pdbx_description
1 polymer ?
#
loop_
_entity_poly.entity_id
_entity_poly.type
_entity_poly.pdbx_seq_one_letter_code
_entity_poly.pdbx_strand_id
1 'polypeptide(L)'
;MLNIQDEIASYLKQLHMPAIRRCYEELADQARKESFSYEQYLLELLKLECEERRQNRTSRNLRDSKLPLSKTLDNFDKKRLPTKVATHLNVLTDGSFLDRYENILAFGNPGSGKTHLLCAIGHELIEQGQRVLFVSCTQLVQDLLIAKRDLVMAKLLKKLSRYNAVILDDIGYVQQSREEMEVLFTFLADRYERASLMITSNLPFSKWEQIFKDPMTAAAAIDRLVHHSVVLELNITSYRMEQAQKGRSNKKDGKTDADKV
;
A
#
# COMPACT_ATOMS: atom_id res chain seq x y z
N MET A 1 7.11 -51.66 11.08
CA MET A 1 7.67 -50.79 10.03
C MET A 1 6.75 -49.59 9.95
N LEU A 2 7.28 -48.37 10.07
CA LEU A 2 6.47 -47.17 9.85
C LEU A 2 5.96 -47.18 8.40
N ASN A 3 4.68 -46.85 8.21
CA ASN A 3 4.11 -46.72 6.88
C ASN A 3 4.85 -45.59 6.15
N ILE A 4 5.17 -45.76 4.86
CA ILE A 4 5.86 -44.73 4.05
C ILE A 4 5.10 -43.39 4.11
N GLN A 5 3.76 -43.45 4.18
CA GLN A 5 2.91 -42.27 4.35
C GLN A 5 3.16 -41.53 5.69
N ASP A 6 3.39 -42.27 6.77
CA ASP A 6 3.68 -41.68 8.09
C ASP A 6 5.05 -40.99 8.12
N GLU A 7 6.05 -41.57 7.43
CA GLU A 7 7.36 -40.96 7.28
C GLU A 7 7.29 -39.68 6.45
N ILE A 8 6.58 -39.70 5.31
CA ILE A 8 6.35 -38.51 4.47
C ILE A 8 5.65 -37.41 5.29
N ALA A 9 4.57 -37.75 6.01
CA ALA A 9 3.84 -36.79 6.83
C ALA A 9 4.72 -36.18 7.96
N SER A 10 5.61 -36.99 8.55
CA SER A 10 6.55 -36.54 9.58
C SER A 10 7.58 -35.55 9.01
N TYR A 11 8.21 -35.88 7.87
CA TYR A 11 9.17 -34.99 7.23
C TYR A 11 8.52 -33.69 6.73
N LEU A 12 7.32 -33.76 6.15
CA LEU A 12 6.58 -32.56 5.73
C LEU A 12 6.22 -31.66 6.91
N LYS A 13 5.95 -32.24 8.10
CA LYS A 13 5.75 -31.47 9.33
C LYS A 13 7.04 -30.78 9.79
N GLN A 14 8.18 -31.46 9.72
CA GLN A 14 9.49 -30.87 10.08
C GLN A 14 9.92 -29.77 9.12
N LEU A 15 9.62 -29.91 7.82
CA LEU A 15 9.93 -28.91 6.78
C LEU A 15 8.89 -27.77 6.71
N HIS A 16 7.86 -27.79 7.56
CA HIS A 16 6.76 -26.83 7.58
C HIS A 16 6.04 -26.71 6.23
N MET A 17 5.74 -27.82 5.56
CA MET A 17 5.03 -27.87 4.27
C MET A 17 3.56 -28.33 4.43
N PRO A 18 2.67 -27.48 4.98
CA PRO A 18 1.29 -27.86 5.28
C PRO A 18 0.44 -28.12 4.03
N ALA A 19 0.70 -27.44 2.91
CA ALA A 19 -0.11 -27.59 1.69
C ALA A 19 0.12 -28.97 1.08
N ILE A 20 1.40 -29.35 0.91
CA ILE A 20 1.79 -30.67 0.42
C ILE A 20 1.28 -31.75 1.38
N ARG A 21 1.43 -31.57 2.70
CA ARG A 21 0.96 -32.54 3.67
C ARG A 21 -0.54 -32.82 3.57
N ARG A 22 -1.35 -31.84 3.18
CA ARG A 22 -2.81 -32.01 3.00
C ARG A 22 -3.15 -32.71 1.69
N CYS A 23 -2.41 -32.45 0.61
CA CYS A 23 -2.83 -32.79 -0.75
C CYS A 23 -1.94 -33.84 -1.47
N TYR A 24 -0.83 -34.31 -0.86
CA TYR A 24 0.12 -35.18 -1.55
C TYR A 24 -0.46 -36.53 -2.00
N GLU A 25 -1.41 -37.09 -1.24
CA GLU A 25 -2.07 -38.36 -1.57
C GLU A 25 -3.02 -38.19 -2.76
N GLU A 26 -3.87 -37.15 -2.72
CA GLU A 26 -4.79 -36.83 -3.81
C GLU A 26 -4.05 -36.54 -5.12
N LEU A 27 -2.97 -35.75 -5.05
CA LEU A 27 -2.11 -35.48 -6.21
C LEU A 27 -1.35 -36.72 -6.68
N ALA A 28 -0.99 -37.65 -5.78
CA ALA A 28 -0.36 -38.91 -6.18
C ALA A 28 -1.34 -39.80 -6.96
N ASP A 29 -2.60 -39.85 -6.52
CA ASP A 29 -3.66 -40.58 -7.23
C ASP A 29 -3.98 -39.94 -8.58
N GLN A 30 -4.01 -38.61 -8.66
CA GLN A 30 -4.15 -37.90 -9.93
C GLN A 30 -2.97 -38.16 -10.86
N ALA A 31 -1.73 -38.08 -10.36
CA ALA A 31 -0.52 -38.36 -11.13
C ALA A 31 -0.51 -39.79 -11.70
N ARG A 32 -1.00 -40.78 -10.95
CA ARG A 32 -1.18 -42.16 -11.45
C ARG A 32 -2.21 -42.25 -12.58
N LYS A 33 -3.33 -41.53 -12.46
CA LYS A 33 -4.40 -41.52 -13.48
C LYS A 33 -3.99 -40.78 -14.76
N GLU A 34 -3.30 -39.66 -14.61
CA GLU A 34 -2.87 -38.79 -15.71
C GLU A 34 -1.47 -39.14 -16.25
N SER A 35 -0.84 -40.18 -15.72
CA SER A 35 0.50 -40.66 -16.12
C SER A 35 1.59 -39.58 -16.04
N PHE A 36 1.62 -38.81 -14.96
CA PHE A 36 2.67 -37.81 -14.73
C PHE A 36 4.04 -38.47 -14.55
N SER A 37 5.10 -37.80 -15.02
CA SER A 37 6.46 -38.17 -14.62
C SER A 37 6.70 -37.85 -13.14
N TYR A 38 7.72 -38.48 -12.55
CA TYR A 38 8.09 -38.21 -11.16
C TYR A 38 8.47 -36.74 -10.95
N GLU A 39 9.15 -36.14 -11.93
CA GLU A 39 9.52 -34.72 -11.94
C GLU A 39 8.29 -33.81 -12.00
N GLN A 40 7.28 -34.18 -12.81
CA GLN A 40 6.05 -33.42 -12.93
C GLN A 40 5.22 -33.47 -11.63
N TYR A 41 5.11 -34.65 -11.01
CA TYR A 41 4.46 -34.78 -9.71
C TYR A 41 5.15 -33.92 -8.63
N LEU A 42 6.48 -34.00 -8.53
CA LEU A 42 7.24 -33.19 -7.58
C LEU A 42 7.05 -31.69 -7.83
N LEU A 43 7.08 -31.27 -9.10
CA LEU A 43 6.87 -29.88 -9.48
C LEU A 43 5.48 -29.37 -9.07
N GLU A 44 4.41 -30.13 -9.30
CA GLU A 44 3.05 -29.72 -8.94
C GLU A 44 2.86 -29.60 -7.41
N LEU A 45 3.45 -30.52 -6.63
CA LEU A 45 3.46 -30.39 -5.17
C LEU A 45 4.16 -29.11 -4.70
N LEU A 46 5.34 -28.82 -5.26
CA LEU A 46 6.11 -27.62 -4.89
C LEU A 46 5.37 -26.34 -5.31
N LYS A 47 4.74 -26.32 -6.49
CA LYS A 47 3.91 -25.20 -6.94
C LYS A 47 2.77 -24.92 -5.96
N LEU A 48 2.05 -25.95 -5.53
CA LEU A 48 0.95 -25.83 -4.57
C LEU A 48 1.41 -25.17 -3.26
N GLU A 49 2.53 -25.65 -2.69
CA GLU A 49 3.09 -25.09 -1.46
C GLU A 49 3.55 -23.65 -1.64
N CYS A 50 4.26 -23.35 -2.73
CA CYS A 50 4.70 -22.00 -3.04
C CYS A 50 3.51 -21.04 -3.18
N GLU A 51 2.45 -21.47 -3.87
CA GLU A 51 1.26 -20.66 -4.11
C GLU A 51 0.48 -20.40 -2.81
N GLU A 52 0.24 -21.42 -1.98
CA GLU A 52 -0.45 -21.24 -0.69
C GLU A 52 0.36 -20.34 0.25
N ARG A 53 1.70 -20.47 0.27
CA ARG A 53 2.58 -19.57 1.03
C ARG A 53 2.52 -18.14 0.51
N ARG A 54 2.49 -17.94 -0.82
CA ARG A 54 2.36 -16.62 -1.45
C ARG A 54 1.04 -15.98 -1.06
N GLN A 55 -0.08 -16.69 -1.23
CA GLN A 55 -1.42 -16.21 -0.87
C GLN A 55 -1.54 -15.86 0.62
N ASN A 56 -1.01 -16.70 1.51
CA ASN A 56 -1.01 -16.45 2.95
C ASN A 56 -0.17 -15.20 3.32
N ARG A 57 0.98 -15.02 2.67
CA ARG A 57 1.83 -13.84 2.84
C ARG A 57 1.12 -12.57 2.38
N THR A 58 0.54 -12.59 1.18
CA THR A 58 -0.22 -11.46 0.62
C THR A 58 -1.41 -11.11 1.50
N SER A 59 -2.22 -12.09 1.92
CA SER A 59 -3.38 -11.90 2.79
C SER A 59 -3.01 -11.28 4.14
N ARG A 60 -1.89 -11.71 4.73
CA ARG A 60 -1.37 -11.12 5.96
C ARG A 60 -0.90 -9.68 5.74
N ASN A 61 -0.10 -9.43 4.71
CA ASN A 61 0.39 -8.10 4.37
C ASN A 61 -0.77 -7.13 4.08
N LEU A 62 -1.80 -7.57 3.37
CA LEU A 62 -3.00 -6.78 3.08
C LEU A 62 -3.72 -6.37 4.37
N ARG A 63 -3.88 -7.31 5.31
CA ARG A 63 -4.48 -7.03 6.63
C ARG A 63 -3.66 -6.03 7.44
N ASP A 64 -2.34 -6.21 7.47
CA ASP A 64 -1.41 -5.35 8.20
C ASP A 64 -1.27 -3.95 7.57
N SER A 65 -1.61 -3.81 6.27
CA SER A 65 -1.47 -2.57 5.53
C SER A 65 -2.50 -1.50 5.88
N LYS A 66 -3.66 -1.87 6.42
CA LYS A 66 -4.80 -0.97 6.66
C LYS A 66 -5.29 -0.23 5.40
N LEU A 67 -4.96 -0.72 4.20
CA LEU A 67 -5.45 -0.13 2.95
C LEU A 67 -6.97 -0.29 2.81
N PRO A 68 -7.68 0.75 2.34
CA PRO A 68 -9.09 0.61 1.98
C PRO A 68 -9.27 -0.37 0.81
N LEU A 69 -10.06 -1.42 1.01
CA LEU A 69 -10.30 -2.49 0.03
C LEU A 69 -10.94 -2.01 -1.28
N SER A 70 -11.71 -0.91 -1.24
CA SER A 70 -12.37 -0.37 -2.43
C SER A 70 -11.43 0.42 -3.35
N LYS A 71 -10.24 0.81 -2.89
CA LYS A 71 -9.32 1.69 -3.61
C LYS A 71 -8.26 0.92 -4.41
N THR A 72 -8.69 0.00 -5.27
CA THR A 72 -7.83 -0.76 -6.18
C THR A 72 -7.68 -0.07 -7.54
N LEU A 73 -6.73 -0.55 -8.37
CA LEU A 73 -6.55 -0.06 -9.74
C LEU A 73 -7.77 -0.36 -10.63
N ASP A 74 -8.47 -1.47 -10.39
CA ASP A 74 -9.66 -1.87 -11.14
C ASP A 74 -10.83 -0.92 -10.92
N ASN A 75 -10.97 -0.42 -9.69
CA ASN A 75 -12.00 0.55 -9.33
C ASN A 75 -11.58 2.00 -9.64
N PHE A 76 -10.42 2.21 -10.24
CA PHE A 76 -9.88 3.53 -10.54
C PHE A 76 -10.06 3.87 -12.02
N ASP A 77 -10.72 4.99 -12.31
CA ASP A 77 -10.90 5.44 -13.70
C ASP A 77 -9.59 6.04 -14.26
N LYS A 78 -8.78 5.17 -14.86
CA LYS A 78 -7.48 5.51 -15.47
C LYS A 78 -7.60 6.56 -16.57
N LYS A 79 -8.77 6.71 -17.22
CA LYS A 79 -8.98 7.70 -18.30
C LYS A 79 -8.95 9.13 -17.77
N ARG A 80 -9.15 9.32 -16.46
CA ARG A 80 -9.10 10.64 -15.82
C ARG A 80 -7.68 11.07 -15.48
N LEU A 81 -6.69 10.17 -15.54
CA LEU A 81 -5.32 10.54 -15.22
C LEU A 81 -4.72 11.44 -16.30
N PRO A 82 -3.99 12.50 -15.90
CA PRO A 82 -3.09 13.19 -16.82
C PRO A 82 -2.11 12.20 -17.45
N THR A 83 -1.79 12.38 -18.74
CA THR A 83 -0.93 11.47 -19.52
C THR A 83 0.43 11.20 -18.84
N LYS A 84 1.01 12.22 -18.20
CA LYS A 84 2.25 12.09 -17.42
C LYS A 84 2.10 11.09 -16.27
N VAL A 85 1.04 11.21 -15.48
CA VAL A 85 0.76 10.32 -14.35
C VAL A 85 0.45 8.89 -14.84
N ALA A 86 -0.30 8.76 -15.93
CA ALA A 86 -0.58 7.45 -16.53
C ALA A 86 0.70 6.73 -17.02
N THR A 87 1.68 7.48 -17.54
CA THR A 87 2.98 6.93 -17.97
C THR A 87 3.77 6.41 -16.77
N HIS A 88 3.82 7.20 -15.68
CA HIS A 88 4.49 6.77 -14.46
C HIS A 88 3.79 5.60 -13.77
N LEU A 89 2.47 5.49 -13.89
CA LEU A 89 1.69 4.47 -13.18
C LEU A 89 2.24 3.05 -13.39
N ASN A 90 2.57 2.69 -14.64
CA ASN A 90 3.10 1.35 -14.95
C ASN A 90 4.45 1.08 -14.26
N VAL A 91 5.31 2.09 -14.18
CA VAL A 91 6.62 1.99 -13.51
C VAL A 91 6.45 1.93 -11.99
N LEU A 92 5.48 2.68 -11.45
CA LEU A 92 5.20 2.70 -10.01
C LEU A 92 4.53 1.40 -9.54
N THR A 93 3.71 0.76 -10.39
CA THR A 93 3.10 -0.53 -10.08
C THR A 93 4.12 -1.67 -10.07
N ASP A 94 5.20 -1.59 -10.83
CA ASP A 94 6.29 -2.57 -10.81
C ASP A 94 7.14 -2.51 -9.52
N GLY A 95 7.02 -1.44 -8.74
CA GLY A 95 7.68 -1.35 -7.44
C GLY A 95 9.19 -1.08 -7.47
N SER A 96 9.81 -0.93 -8.65
CA SER A 96 11.25 -0.65 -8.79
C SER A 96 11.75 0.58 -8.02
N PHE A 97 10.86 1.52 -7.71
CA PHE A 97 11.17 2.71 -6.91
C PHE A 97 11.50 2.37 -5.44
N LEU A 98 11.00 1.24 -4.92
CA LEU A 98 11.27 0.77 -3.56
C LEU A 98 12.75 0.40 -3.36
N ASP A 99 13.35 -0.22 -4.38
CA ASP A 99 14.77 -0.63 -4.36
C ASP A 99 15.72 0.58 -4.39
N ARG A 100 15.25 1.70 -4.95
CA ARG A 100 15.98 2.97 -5.02
C ARG A 100 15.66 3.90 -3.85
N TYR A 101 14.82 3.48 -2.91
CA TYR A 101 14.32 4.30 -1.80
C TYR A 101 13.69 5.63 -2.25
N GLU A 102 13.10 5.66 -3.45
CA GLU A 102 12.45 6.85 -3.99
C GLU A 102 11.09 7.06 -3.33
N ASN A 103 10.76 8.32 -3.03
CA ASN A 103 9.47 8.71 -2.51
C ASN A 103 8.47 8.99 -3.64
N ILE A 104 7.18 8.86 -3.39
CA ILE A 104 6.11 9.26 -4.31
C ILE A 104 5.30 10.37 -3.66
N LEU A 105 5.16 11.51 -4.33
CA LEU A 105 4.40 12.65 -3.84
C LEU A 105 3.22 12.91 -4.77
N ALA A 106 1.99 12.69 -4.29
CA ALA A 106 0.78 12.97 -5.04
C ALA A 106 0.15 14.30 -4.61
N PHE A 107 0.07 15.25 -5.54
CA PHE A 107 -0.51 16.58 -5.33
C PHE A 107 -1.79 16.79 -6.14
N GLY A 108 -2.60 17.75 -5.72
CA GLY A 108 -3.81 18.15 -6.45
C GLY A 108 -5.00 18.45 -5.55
N ASN A 109 -6.09 18.90 -6.17
CA ASN A 109 -7.27 19.38 -5.46
C ASN A 109 -7.98 18.28 -4.62
N PRO A 110 -8.68 18.63 -3.53
CA PRO A 110 -9.49 17.68 -2.79
C PRO A 110 -10.47 16.92 -3.70
N GLY A 111 -10.47 15.58 -3.58
CA GLY A 111 -11.31 14.70 -4.42
C GLY A 111 -10.76 14.40 -5.81
N SER A 112 -9.52 14.79 -6.14
CA SER A 112 -8.85 14.42 -7.40
C SER A 112 -8.35 12.97 -7.46
N GLY A 113 -8.55 12.15 -6.42
CA GLY A 113 -8.18 10.73 -6.44
C GLY A 113 -6.76 10.40 -5.99
N LYS A 114 -5.97 11.36 -5.46
CA LYS A 114 -4.60 11.13 -4.92
C LYS A 114 -4.50 9.91 -4.00
N THR A 115 -5.33 9.86 -2.96
CA THR A 115 -5.35 8.76 -2.01
C THR A 115 -5.73 7.45 -2.69
N HIS A 116 -6.68 7.47 -3.63
CA HIS A 116 -7.03 6.26 -4.38
C HIS A 116 -5.84 5.77 -5.19
N LEU A 117 -5.16 6.66 -5.92
CA LEU A 117 -3.99 6.31 -6.72
C LEU A 117 -2.89 5.66 -5.86
N LEU A 118 -2.51 6.25 -4.74
CA LEU A 118 -1.46 5.68 -3.88
C LEU A 118 -1.92 4.39 -3.19
N CYS A 119 -3.19 4.28 -2.77
CA CYS A 119 -3.71 3.02 -2.26
C CYS A 119 -3.71 1.92 -3.32
N ALA A 120 -4.05 2.25 -4.57
CA ALA A 120 -4.11 1.32 -5.68
C ALA A 120 -2.72 0.79 -6.05
N ILE A 121 -1.71 1.67 -6.07
CA ILE A 121 -0.30 1.27 -6.16
C ILE A 121 0.07 0.39 -4.97
N GLY A 122 -0.32 0.77 -3.75
CA GLY A 122 -0.07 -0.01 -2.53
C GLY A 122 -0.62 -1.43 -2.57
N HIS A 123 -1.81 -1.64 -3.14
CA HIS A 123 -2.39 -2.97 -3.35
C HIS A 123 -1.52 -3.82 -4.29
N GLU A 124 -1.08 -3.26 -5.40
CA GLU A 124 -0.22 -3.97 -6.37
C GLU A 124 1.12 -4.38 -5.75
N LEU A 125 1.73 -3.49 -4.96
CA LEU A 125 2.98 -3.80 -4.24
C LEU A 125 2.79 -4.94 -3.24
N ILE A 126 1.63 -5.02 -2.59
CA ILE A 126 1.32 -6.11 -1.64
C ILE A 126 1.17 -7.45 -2.37
N GLU A 127 0.54 -7.46 -3.55
CA GLU A 127 0.45 -8.65 -4.40
C GLU A 127 1.83 -9.17 -4.82
N GLN A 128 2.79 -8.27 -5.03
CA GLN A 128 4.20 -8.59 -5.28
C GLN A 128 4.97 -9.00 -4.00
N GLY A 129 4.31 -9.02 -2.84
CA GLY A 129 4.87 -9.46 -1.57
C GLY A 129 5.54 -8.36 -0.74
N GLN A 130 5.48 -7.10 -1.18
CA GLN A 130 5.98 -5.95 -0.43
C GLN A 130 5.07 -5.64 0.76
N ARG A 131 5.65 -5.06 1.81
CA ARG A 131 4.91 -4.59 2.99
C ARG A 131 4.65 -3.10 2.86
N VAL A 132 3.38 -2.74 2.71
CA VAL A 132 2.93 -1.35 2.65
C VAL A 132 2.06 -1.05 3.87
N LEU A 133 2.18 0.13 4.45
CA LEU A 133 1.30 0.62 5.52
C LEU A 133 0.57 1.89 5.06
N PHE A 134 -0.73 1.95 5.22
CA PHE A 134 -1.54 3.14 5.05
C PHE A 134 -1.88 3.75 6.42
N VAL A 135 -1.62 5.04 6.58
CA VAL A 135 -1.96 5.81 7.78
C VAL A 135 -2.24 7.26 7.41
N SER A 136 -3.20 7.89 8.07
CA SER A 136 -3.38 9.34 7.92
C SER A 136 -2.24 10.07 8.64
N CYS A 137 -1.82 11.21 8.09
CA CYS A 137 -0.73 11.97 8.69
C CYS A 137 -1.06 12.37 10.14
N THR A 138 -2.30 12.78 10.40
CA THR A 138 -2.79 13.11 11.76
C THR A 138 -2.65 11.93 12.72
N GLN A 139 -3.05 10.71 12.32
CA GLN A 139 -2.96 9.54 13.18
C GLN A 139 -1.50 9.19 13.48
N LEU A 140 -0.63 9.22 12.45
CA LEU A 140 0.78 8.92 12.65
C LEU A 140 1.43 9.91 13.62
N VAL A 141 1.16 11.20 13.45
CA VAL A 141 1.70 12.24 14.35
C VAL A 141 1.23 12.01 15.79
N GLN A 142 -0.04 11.67 16.00
CA GLN A 142 -0.55 11.32 17.33
C GLN A 142 0.17 10.10 17.93
N ASP A 143 0.35 9.03 17.15
CA ASP A 143 1.05 7.82 17.59
C ASP A 143 2.52 8.14 17.96
N LEU A 144 3.18 9.00 17.19
CA LEU A 144 4.56 9.44 17.45
C LEU A 144 4.66 10.35 18.68
N LEU A 145 3.71 11.25 18.91
CA LEU A 145 3.65 12.08 20.11
C LEU A 145 3.48 11.25 21.38
N ILE A 146 2.57 10.26 21.35
CA ILE A 146 2.39 9.30 22.45
C ILE A 146 3.69 8.53 22.68
N ALA A 147 4.32 8.02 21.62
CA ALA A 147 5.57 7.28 21.74
C ALA A 147 6.73 8.14 22.27
N LYS A 148 6.78 9.44 21.93
CA LYS A 148 7.74 10.40 22.49
C LYS A 148 7.49 10.60 23.99
N ARG A 149 6.24 10.86 24.39
CA ARG A 149 5.85 11.04 25.79
C ARG A 149 6.17 9.82 26.64
N ASP A 150 5.91 8.63 26.11
CA ASP A 150 6.08 7.36 26.79
C ASP A 150 7.53 6.79 26.64
N LEU A 151 8.46 7.56 26.06
CA LEU A 151 9.86 7.21 25.83
C LEU A 151 10.08 5.90 25.03
N VAL A 152 9.15 5.58 24.13
CA VAL A 152 9.17 4.37 23.27
C VAL A 152 9.26 4.69 21.78
N MET A 153 9.67 5.91 21.41
CA MET A 153 9.82 6.36 20.02
C MET A 153 10.64 5.39 19.15
N ALA A 154 11.80 4.94 19.65
CA ALA A 154 12.67 4.00 18.93
C ALA A 154 11.98 2.66 18.62
N LYS A 155 11.09 2.20 19.51
CA LYS A 155 10.31 0.97 19.30
C LYS A 155 9.27 1.15 18.19
N LEU A 156 8.62 2.31 18.14
CA LEU A 156 7.65 2.63 17.09
C LEU A 156 8.34 2.79 15.72
N LEU A 157 9.45 3.52 15.65
CA LEU A 157 10.24 3.66 14.41
C LEU A 157 10.74 2.30 13.92
N LYS A 158 11.27 1.45 14.80
CA LYS A 158 11.66 0.07 14.45
C LYS A 158 10.48 -0.75 13.91
N LYS A 159 9.26 -0.54 14.43
CA LYS A 159 8.06 -1.20 13.88
C LYS A 159 7.76 -0.68 12.47
N LEU A 160 7.81 0.63 12.25
CA LEU A 160 7.54 1.27 10.96
C LEU A 160 8.61 0.94 9.89
N SER A 161 9.87 0.74 10.30
CA SER A 161 10.96 0.34 9.40
C SER A 161 10.76 -1.03 8.72
N ARG A 162 9.85 -1.87 9.24
CA ARG A 162 9.53 -3.19 8.67
C ARG A 162 8.69 -3.10 7.39
N TYR A 163 8.14 -1.92 7.08
CA TYR A 163 7.35 -1.69 5.89
C TYR A 163 8.26 -1.09 4.80
N ASN A 164 8.25 -1.73 3.62
CA ASN A 164 8.94 -1.25 2.43
C ASN A 164 8.44 0.15 2.03
N ALA A 165 7.13 0.38 2.16
CA ALA A 165 6.54 1.70 1.98
C ALA A 165 5.51 2.07 3.04
N VAL A 166 5.42 3.37 3.33
CA VAL A 166 4.38 3.95 4.18
C VAL A 166 3.68 5.03 3.38
N ILE A 167 2.36 4.87 3.23
CA ILE A 167 1.46 5.86 2.65
C ILE A 167 1.00 6.79 3.76
N LEU A 168 1.39 8.07 3.66
CA LEU A 168 0.91 9.16 4.50
C LEU A 168 -0.18 9.93 3.77
N ASP A 169 -1.41 9.79 4.24
CA ASP A 169 -2.54 10.51 3.66
C ASP A 169 -2.70 11.89 4.30
N ASP A 170 -2.88 12.91 3.45
CA ASP A 170 -3.32 14.27 3.79
C ASP A 170 -2.38 15.02 4.76
N ILE A 171 -1.09 15.11 4.41
CA ILE A 171 -0.07 15.83 5.20
C ILE A 171 -0.37 17.34 5.38
N GLY A 172 -1.13 17.94 4.45
CA GLY A 172 -1.46 19.36 4.47
C GLY A 172 -2.40 19.80 5.60
N TYR A 173 -2.97 18.87 6.37
CA TYR A 173 -3.94 19.14 7.44
C TYR A 173 -3.37 19.08 8.87
N VAL A 174 -2.05 18.85 9.04
CA VAL A 174 -1.41 18.85 10.37
C VAL A 174 -1.45 20.25 10.98
N GLN A 175 -1.76 20.37 12.27
CA GLN A 175 -2.01 21.65 12.97
C GLN A 175 -0.75 22.48 13.29
N GLN A 176 0.41 22.08 12.72
CA GLN A 176 1.67 22.84 12.74
C GLN A 176 2.11 23.25 14.16
N SER A 177 1.87 22.40 15.15
CA SER A 177 2.51 22.56 16.46
C SER A 177 4.00 22.22 16.34
N ARG A 178 4.85 22.85 17.16
CA ARG A 178 6.30 22.58 17.13
C ARG A 178 6.61 21.11 17.41
N GLU A 179 5.88 20.51 18.34
CA GLU A 179 6.06 19.10 18.72
C GLU A 179 5.62 18.14 17.62
N GLU A 180 4.51 18.43 16.93
CA GLU A 180 4.01 17.63 15.80
C GLU A 180 5.05 17.57 14.67
N MET A 181 5.64 18.73 14.34
CA MET A 181 6.68 18.82 13.32
C MET A 181 7.93 18.04 13.72
N GLU A 182 8.38 18.18 14.97
CA GLU A 182 9.59 17.50 15.46
C GLU A 182 9.46 15.97 15.35
N VAL A 183 8.32 15.40 15.76
CA VAL A 183 8.12 13.96 15.67
C VAL A 183 7.97 13.48 14.22
N LEU A 184 7.30 14.28 13.37
CA LEU A 184 7.18 13.98 11.96
C LEU A 184 8.55 13.99 11.28
N PHE A 185 9.40 14.98 11.56
CA PHE A 185 10.77 15.04 11.04
C PHE A 185 11.61 13.87 11.49
N THR A 186 11.49 13.46 12.75
CA THR A 186 12.18 12.28 13.27
C THR A 186 11.81 11.04 12.46
N PHE A 187 10.52 10.87 12.13
CA PHE A 187 10.05 9.77 11.29
C PHE A 187 10.55 9.86 9.84
N LEU A 188 10.47 11.05 9.22
CA LEU A 188 10.95 11.26 7.84
C LEU A 188 12.46 11.00 7.72
N ALA A 189 13.23 11.46 8.71
CA ALA A 189 14.67 11.23 8.77
C ALA A 189 15.04 9.76 8.97
N ASP A 190 14.29 9.00 9.79
CA ASP A 190 14.51 7.56 9.98
C ASP A 190 14.28 6.75 8.68
N ARG A 191 13.47 7.28 7.78
CA ARG A 191 13.07 6.62 6.52
C ARG A 191 13.94 7.02 5.33
N TYR A 192 14.58 8.18 5.40
CA TYR A 192 15.45 8.69 4.34
C TYR A 192 16.53 7.68 3.96
N GLU A 193 16.67 7.39 2.66
CA GLU A 193 17.61 6.42 2.08
C GLU A 193 17.51 4.99 2.69
N ARG A 194 16.39 4.67 3.34
CA ARG A 194 16.16 3.36 3.98
C ARG A 194 14.85 2.71 3.54
N ALA A 195 13.80 3.49 3.30
CA ALA A 195 12.51 2.99 2.81
C ALA A 195 11.62 4.11 2.22
N SER A 196 10.88 3.80 1.15
CA SER A 196 10.14 4.77 0.33
C SER A 196 8.83 5.26 0.94
N LEU A 197 8.62 6.57 1.02
CA LEU A 197 7.35 7.20 1.43
C LEU A 197 6.43 7.45 0.24
N MET A 198 5.13 7.32 0.46
CA MET A 198 4.10 7.70 -0.49
C MET A 198 3.19 8.73 0.16
N ILE A 199 3.19 9.99 -0.28
CA ILE A 199 2.52 11.08 0.45
C ILE A 199 1.45 11.73 -0.42
N THR A 200 0.26 11.95 0.13
CA THR A 200 -0.76 12.79 -0.52
C THR A 200 -0.79 14.18 0.12
N SER A 201 -0.97 15.20 -0.70
CA SER A 201 -1.18 16.57 -0.23
C SER A 201 -2.13 17.35 -1.13
N ASN A 202 -2.92 18.22 -0.52
CA ASN A 202 -3.74 19.22 -1.20
C ASN A 202 -2.95 20.52 -1.48
N LEU A 203 -1.76 20.68 -0.92
CA LEU A 203 -0.89 21.82 -1.13
C LEU A 203 0.28 21.43 -2.05
N PRO A 204 0.57 22.22 -3.10
CA PRO A 204 1.75 22.01 -3.91
C PRO A 204 3.01 22.19 -3.07
N PHE A 205 4.10 21.56 -3.50
CA PHE A 205 5.37 21.56 -2.81
C PHE A 205 5.89 22.97 -2.45
N SER A 206 5.72 23.95 -3.35
CA SER A 206 6.11 25.35 -3.12
C SER A 206 5.45 26.01 -1.90
N LYS A 207 4.36 25.43 -1.39
CA LYS A 207 3.65 25.93 -0.20
C LYS A 207 3.95 25.13 1.05
N TRP A 208 4.82 24.12 1.00
CA TRP A 208 5.17 23.32 2.16
C TRP A 208 6.02 24.09 3.17
N GLU A 209 6.73 25.15 2.77
CA GLU A 209 7.37 26.09 3.70
C GLU A 209 6.36 26.69 4.71
N GLN A 210 5.08 26.78 4.35
CA GLN A 210 4.01 27.24 5.25
C GLN A 210 3.58 26.16 6.26
N ILE A 211 3.85 24.90 5.98
CA ILE A 211 3.59 23.76 6.89
C ILE A 211 4.65 23.73 8.00
N PHE A 212 5.87 24.14 7.68
CA PHE A 212 7.00 24.05 8.58
C PHE A 212 7.46 25.43 9.05
N LYS A 213 7.15 25.77 10.30
CA LYS A 213 7.42 27.11 10.87
C LYS A 213 8.90 27.41 11.14
N ASP A 214 9.78 26.40 11.14
CA ASP A 214 11.23 26.57 11.27
C ASP A 214 11.92 26.34 9.91
N PRO A 215 12.34 27.40 9.19
CA PRO A 215 12.82 27.33 7.82
C PRO A 215 14.04 26.42 7.65
N MET A 216 14.93 26.34 8.64
CA MET A 216 16.21 25.65 8.50
C MET A 216 16.06 24.13 8.64
N THR A 217 15.27 23.69 9.63
CA THR A 217 14.94 22.27 9.84
C THR A 217 13.98 21.76 8.76
N ALA A 218 13.04 22.60 8.33
CA ALA A 218 12.15 22.34 7.22
C ALA A 218 12.91 22.09 5.92
N ALA A 219 13.78 23.01 5.53
CA ALA A 219 14.54 22.91 4.29
C ALA A 219 15.36 21.62 4.25
N ALA A 220 16.03 21.26 5.34
CA ALA A 220 16.87 20.06 5.38
C ALA A 220 16.07 18.74 5.30
N ALA A 221 14.85 18.69 5.82
CA ALA A 221 14.02 17.49 5.74
C ALA A 221 13.22 17.43 4.42
N ILE A 222 12.77 18.59 3.94
CA ILE A 222 12.16 18.76 2.63
C ILE A 222 13.13 18.35 1.53
N ASP A 223 14.36 18.84 1.58
CA ASP A 223 15.42 18.51 0.63
C ASP A 223 15.63 16.99 0.57
N ARG A 224 15.82 16.35 1.72
CA ARG A 224 15.92 14.88 1.82
C ARG A 224 14.69 14.13 1.29
N LEU A 225 13.50 14.67 1.50
CA LEU A 225 12.25 14.02 1.07
C LEU A 225 12.03 14.15 -0.45
N VAL A 226 12.46 15.27 -1.04
CA VAL A 226 12.17 15.65 -2.43
C VAL A 226 13.29 15.31 -3.40
N HIS A 227 14.55 15.34 -2.95
CA HIS A 227 15.73 15.06 -3.78
C HIS A 227 15.64 13.68 -4.46
N HIS A 228 14.97 12.71 -3.82
CA HIS A 228 14.66 11.40 -4.37
C HIS A 228 13.15 11.15 -4.41
N SER A 229 12.40 11.95 -5.20
CA SER A 229 10.94 11.78 -5.32
C SER A 229 10.38 11.82 -6.74
N VAL A 230 9.37 11.00 -6.97
CA VAL A 230 8.49 11.05 -8.14
C VAL A 230 7.26 11.87 -7.79
N VAL A 231 7.06 12.98 -8.50
CA VAL A 231 5.95 13.89 -8.27
C VAL A 231 4.78 13.59 -9.23
N LEU A 232 3.61 13.33 -8.67
CA LEU A 232 2.37 13.04 -9.38
C LEU A 232 1.36 14.17 -9.17
N GLU A 233 1.16 15.01 -10.17
CA GLU A 233 0.18 16.10 -10.12
C GLU A 233 -1.17 15.67 -10.69
N LEU A 234 -2.17 15.55 -9.83
CA LEU A 234 -3.57 15.29 -10.17
C LEU A 234 -4.37 16.60 -10.18
N ASN A 235 -4.14 17.40 -11.23
CA ASN A 235 -4.87 18.65 -11.51
C ASN A 235 -6.22 18.37 -12.20
N ILE A 236 -7.02 17.47 -11.60
CA ILE A 236 -8.32 17.05 -12.14
C ILE A 236 -9.49 17.48 -11.25
N THR A 237 -10.66 17.61 -11.87
CA THR A 237 -11.91 17.97 -11.18
C THR A 237 -12.27 16.93 -10.13
N SER A 238 -12.89 17.40 -9.05
CA SER A 238 -13.22 16.57 -7.90
C SER A 238 -14.22 15.47 -8.27
N TYR A 239 -13.79 14.21 -8.17
CA TYR A 239 -14.66 13.05 -8.42
C TYR A 239 -15.86 13.02 -7.48
N ARG A 240 -15.67 13.44 -6.22
CA ARG A 240 -16.75 13.49 -5.22
C ARG A 240 -17.85 14.49 -5.62
N MET A 241 -17.48 15.62 -6.21
CA MET A 241 -18.43 16.64 -6.67
C MET A 241 -19.24 16.15 -7.88
N GLU A 242 -18.59 15.48 -8.83
CA GLU A 242 -19.28 14.93 -10.01
C GLU A 242 -20.22 13.78 -9.66
N GLN A 243 -19.81 12.89 -8.74
CA GLN A 243 -20.67 11.84 -8.19
C GLN A 243 -21.90 12.45 -7.49
N ALA A 244 -21.72 13.51 -6.69
CA ALA A 244 -22.82 14.21 -6.03
C ALA A 244 -23.77 14.90 -7.02
N GLN A 245 -23.25 15.45 -8.13
CA GLN A 245 -24.08 16.04 -9.20
C GLN A 245 -24.87 14.98 -9.98
N LYS A 246 -24.25 13.86 -10.36
CA LYS A 246 -24.92 12.73 -11.04
C LYS A 246 -25.98 12.05 -10.16
N GLY A 247 -25.72 11.91 -8.86
CA GLY A 247 -26.70 11.42 -7.91
C GLY A 247 -27.90 12.35 -7.72
N ARG A 248 -27.72 13.67 -7.91
CA ARG A 248 -28.79 14.67 -7.85
C ARG A 248 -29.61 14.76 -9.15
N SER A 249 -29.00 14.57 -10.32
CA SER A 249 -29.74 14.51 -11.59
C SER A 249 -30.64 13.28 -11.66
N ASN A 250 -30.13 12.09 -11.31
CA ASN A 250 -30.93 10.86 -11.29
C ASN A 250 -32.11 10.92 -10.30
N LYS A 251 -31.97 11.67 -9.19
CA LYS A 251 -33.06 11.89 -8.22
C LYS A 251 -34.12 12.90 -8.69
N LYS A 252 -33.78 13.80 -9.61
CA LYS A 252 -34.75 14.70 -10.25
C LYS A 252 -35.53 13.96 -11.33
N ASP A 253 -34.86 13.15 -12.14
CA ASP A 253 -35.51 12.41 -13.22
C ASP A 253 -36.49 11.35 -12.69
N GLY A 254 -36.14 10.63 -11.62
CA GLY A 254 -37.03 9.66 -10.98
C GLY A 254 -38.20 10.23 -10.16
N LYS A 255 -38.26 11.55 -9.95
CA LYS A 255 -39.41 12.22 -9.30
C LYS A 255 -40.46 12.69 -10.32
N THR A 256 -40.09 12.80 -11.59
CA THR A 256 -40.99 13.27 -12.65
C THR A 256 -41.96 12.19 -13.15
N ASP A 257 -41.63 10.91 -12.97
CA ASP A 257 -42.48 9.78 -13.38
C ASP A 257 -43.43 9.28 -12.28
N ALA A 258 -43.18 9.63 -11.01
CA ALA A 258 -44.02 9.20 -9.89
C ALA A 258 -45.27 10.08 -9.65
N ASP A 259 -45.31 11.29 -10.23
CA ASP A 259 -46.44 12.23 -10.13
C ASP A 259 -47.40 12.15 -11.35
N LYS A 260 -47.34 11.06 -12.14
CA LYS A 260 -48.18 10.83 -13.33
C LYS A 260 -49.04 9.56 -13.29
N VAL A 261 -49.28 8.99 -12.11
CA VAL A 261 -50.24 7.89 -11.91
C VAL A 261 -51.45 8.37 -11.11
#